data_AF-A0A3M2TJ79-F1
#
_entry.id   AF-A0A3M2TJ79-F1
#
_cell.length_a   1.000
_cell.length_b   1.000
_cell.length_c   1.000
_cell.angle_alpha   90.00
_cell.angle_beta   90.00
_cell.angle_gamma   90.00
#
_symmetry.space_group_name_H-M   'P 1'
#
loop_
_entity.id
_entity.type
_entity.pdbx_description
1 polymer ?
#
loop_
_entity_poly.entity_id
_entity_poly.type
_entity_poly.pdbx_seq_one_letter_code
_entity_poly.pdbx_strand_id
1 'polypeptide(L)'
;MAARAEIYRAIEDNRISDASGRMTEEDWLEGFAPSPNNIFKRYDSLGRNSAVNMPFEKAVRVFLTPYPVSIRRDGVYLYSRRYNSQSVSDTGVFDRIARNGVIEIQAYVLTMCVRHIWIELDGELHELSMVLSAGVEPDSSDITLDDLALINEARLQAQSLLRVQKMAVPEELDQRFQQDTGQLRHSGTRKLGRPKKDAASKRDEEDFKAVMGGKK
;
A
#
# COMPACT_ATOMS: atom_id res chain seq x y z
N MET A 1 14.20 3.91 -16.32
CA MET A 1 14.65 4.97 -17.28
C MET A 1 14.44 4.58 -18.75
N ALA A 2 14.83 3.38 -19.20
CA ALA A 2 14.63 2.95 -20.59
C ALA A 2 13.17 2.97 -21.07
N ALA A 3 12.22 2.45 -20.28
CA ALA A 3 10.79 2.46 -20.65
C ALA A 3 10.22 3.88 -20.84
N ARG A 4 10.63 4.84 -19.99
CA ARG A 4 10.20 6.23 -20.10
C ARG A 4 10.76 6.90 -21.36
N ALA A 5 12.02 6.63 -21.70
CA ALA A 5 12.62 7.11 -22.94
C ALA A 5 11.91 6.53 -24.17
N GLU A 6 11.58 5.24 -24.14
CA GLU A 6 10.85 4.59 -25.24
C GLU A 6 9.43 5.14 -25.42
N ILE A 7 8.72 5.44 -24.32
CA ILE A 7 7.41 6.11 -24.40
C ILE A 7 7.55 7.48 -25.07
N TYR A 8 8.54 8.29 -24.68
CA TYR A 8 8.75 9.59 -25.31
C TYR A 8 9.12 9.46 -26.77
N ARG A 9 9.94 8.47 -27.12
CA ARG A 9 10.28 8.17 -28.51
C ARG A 9 9.04 7.80 -29.34
N ALA A 10 8.19 6.92 -28.83
CA ALA A 10 6.95 6.55 -29.49
C ALA A 10 5.98 7.75 -29.63
N ILE A 11 5.94 8.65 -28.64
CA ILE A 11 5.15 9.89 -28.72
C ILE A 11 5.72 10.81 -29.80
N GLU A 12 7.04 10.98 -29.83
CA GLU A 12 7.74 11.78 -30.83
C GLU A 12 7.47 11.23 -32.23
N ASP A 13 7.74 9.93 -32.46
CA ASP A 13 7.51 9.24 -33.72
C ASP A 13 6.06 9.42 -34.21
N ASN A 14 5.06 9.27 -33.33
CA ASN A 14 3.65 9.47 -33.69
C ASN A 14 3.32 10.92 -34.08
N ARG A 15 4.06 11.89 -33.56
CA ARG A 15 3.83 13.33 -33.80
C ARG A 15 4.55 13.84 -35.04
N ILE A 16 5.73 13.29 -35.36
CA ILE A 16 6.62 13.87 -36.38
C ILE A 16 6.87 12.96 -37.59
N SER A 17 6.57 11.66 -37.51
CA SER A 17 6.80 10.77 -38.66
C SER A 17 5.93 11.18 -39.85
N ASP A 18 6.50 11.12 -41.05
CA ASP A 18 5.77 11.36 -42.28
C ASP A 18 4.83 10.19 -42.58
N ALA A 19 3.53 10.47 -42.58
CA ALA A 19 2.46 9.57 -42.95
C ALA A 19 1.65 10.10 -44.14
N SER A 20 2.23 10.98 -44.97
CA SER A 20 1.60 11.59 -46.15
C SER A 20 1.04 10.55 -47.13
N GLY A 21 1.70 9.39 -47.28
CA GLY A 21 1.23 8.27 -48.09
C GLY A 21 -0.07 7.62 -47.60
N ARG A 22 -0.60 8.02 -46.43
CA ARG A 22 -1.88 7.55 -45.86
C ARG A 22 -2.98 8.61 -45.94
N MET A 23 -2.69 9.80 -46.47
CA MET A 23 -3.66 10.88 -46.62
C MET A 23 -4.44 10.74 -47.92
N THR A 24 -5.71 11.13 -47.85
CA THR A 24 -6.59 11.29 -49.01
C THR A 24 -6.57 12.74 -49.52
N GLU A 25 -7.09 12.98 -50.73
CA GLU A 25 -7.25 14.35 -51.26
C GLU A 25 -8.08 15.26 -50.34
N GLU A 26 -9.12 14.70 -49.71
CA GLU A 26 -9.94 15.40 -48.72
C GLU A 26 -9.13 15.81 -47.49
N ASP A 27 -8.23 14.95 -47.02
CA ASP A 27 -7.37 15.23 -45.86
C ASP A 27 -6.38 16.37 -46.16
N TRP A 28 -5.90 16.47 -47.40
CA TRP A 28 -5.03 17.58 -47.82
C TRP A 28 -5.76 18.91 -47.82
N LEU A 29 -7.05 18.94 -48.18
CA LEU A 29 -7.88 20.15 -48.14
C LEU A 29 -8.15 20.62 -46.71
N GLU A 30 -8.23 19.70 -45.74
CA GLU A 30 -8.39 20.05 -44.32
C GLU A 30 -7.12 20.67 -43.69
N GLY A 31 -5.96 20.54 -44.35
CA GLY A 31 -4.77 21.32 -44.01
C GLY A 31 -4.08 20.94 -42.69
N PHE A 32 -4.25 19.70 -42.21
CA PHE A 32 -3.52 19.20 -41.04
C PHE A 32 -2.19 18.54 -41.43
N ALA A 33 -1.23 18.55 -40.51
CA ALA A 33 0.10 17.96 -40.77
C ALA A 33 0.02 16.42 -40.91
N PRO A 34 0.70 15.81 -41.89
CA PRO A 34 0.62 14.39 -42.27
C PRO A 34 1.28 13.46 -41.24
N SER A 35 0.93 13.54 -39.96
CA SER A 35 1.48 12.66 -38.92
C SER A 35 0.48 11.57 -38.52
N PRO A 36 0.95 10.39 -38.06
CA PRO A 36 0.08 9.32 -37.57
C PRO A 36 -0.95 9.82 -36.55
N ASN A 37 -0.53 10.68 -35.61
CA ASN A 37 -1.42 11.20 -34.57
C ASN A 37 -2.56 12.08 -35.13
N ASN A 38 -2.26 12.93 -36.12
CA ASN A 38 -3.27 13.82 -36.69
C ASN A 38 -4.25 13.08 -37.60
N ILE A 39 -3.76 12.13 -38.41
CA ILE A 39 -4.61 11.27 -39.23
C ILE A 39 -5.58 10.48 -38.34
N PHE A 40 -5.07 9.89 -37.25
CA PHE A 40 -5.91 9.19 -36.28
C PHE A 40 -6.97 10.12 -35.69
N LYS A 41 -6.59 11.29 -35.16
CA LYS A 41 -7.53 12.25 -34.57
C LYS A 41 -8.62 12.69 -35.55
N ARG A 42 -8.27 12.90 -36.82
CA ARG A 42 -9.24 13.25 -37.86
C ARG A 42 -10.26 12.14 -38.06
N TYR A 43 -9.81 10.91 -38.30
CA TYR A 43 -10.73 9.80 -38.52
C TYR A 43 -11.55 9.44 -37.27
N ASP A 44 -10.93 9.54 -36.09
CA ASP A 44 -11.63 9.39 -34.81
C ASP A 44 -12.75 10.41 -34.65
N SER A 45 -12.50 11.69 -34.95
CA SER A 45 -13.51 12.76 -34.89
C SER A 45 -14.68 12.56 -35.87
N LEU A 46 -14.45 11.85 -36.97
CA LEU A 46 -15.47 11.49 -37.95
C LEU A 46 -16.18 10.17 -37.62
N GLY A 47 -15.80 9.50 -36.53
CA GLY A 47 -16.29 8.16 -36.19
C GLY A 47 -15.84 7.08 -37.18
N ARG A 48 -14.80 7.35 -37.99
CA ARG A 48 -14.19 6.40 -38.92
C ARG A 48 -13.19 5.49 -38.20
N ASN A 49 -13.66 4.84 -37.14
CA ASN A 49 -12.93 3.84 -36.36
C ASN A 49 -13.89 2.69 -36.02
N SER A 50 -13.35 1.58 -35.49
CA SER A 50 -14.16 0.46 -34.98
C SER A 50 -14.29 0.51 -33.45
N ALA A 51 -14.18 1.70 -32.85
CA ALA A 51 -14.24 1.84 -31.40
C ALA A 51 -15.67 1.67 -30.89
N VAL A 52 -15.82 0.95 -29.79
CA VAL A 52 -17.11 0.78 -29.09
C VAL A 52 -16.95 1.37 -27.69
N ASN A 53 -17.87 2.25 -27.30
CA ASN A 53 -17.86 2.82 -25.96
C ASN A 53 -18.12 1.70 -24.93
N MET A 54 -17.25 1.61 -23.92
CA MET A 54 -17.37 0.68 -22.82
C MET A 54 -17.44 1.45 -21.51
N PRO A 55 -18.49 1.26 -20.69
CA PRO A 55 -18.54 1.81 -19.34
C PRO A 55 -17.33 1.37 -18.53
N PHE A 56 -16.78 2.25 -17.70
CA PHE A 56 -15.56 2.00 -16.95
C PHE A 56 -15.66 0.75 -16.08
N GLU A 57 -16.78 0.57 -15.38
CA GLU A 57 -17.01 -0.56 -14.50
C GLU A 57 -17.10 -1.87 -15.28
N LYS A 58 -17.56 -1.82 -16.54
CA LYS A 58 -17.51 -2.98 -17.44
C LYS A 58 -16.08 -3.25 -17.89
N ALA A 59 -15.31 -2.21 -18.21
CA ALA A 59 -13.91 -2.35 -18.58
C ALA A 59 -13.08 -2.98 -17.45
N VAL A 60 -13.28 -2.54 -16.21
CA VAL A 60 -12.62 -3.15 -15.04
C VAL A 60 -12.90 -4.65 -14.97
N ARG A 61 -14.18 -5.05 -15.05
CA ARG A 61 -14.57 -6.46 -14.97
C ARG A 61 -14.07 -7.32 -16.12
N VAL A 62 -13.92 -6.74 -17.31
CA VAL A 62 -13.53 -7.46 -18.54
C VAL A 62 -12.01 -7.58 -18.66
N PHE A 63 -11.27 -6.52 -18.34
CA PHE A 63 -9.85 -6.43 -18.65
C PHE A 63 -8.93 -6.65 -17.45
N LEU A 64 -9.40 -6.41 -16.22
CA LEU A 64 -8.58 -6.65 -15.04
C LEU A 64 -8.72 -8.08 -14.53
N THR A 65 -7.66 -8.58 -13.92
CA THR A 65 -7.60 -9.94 -13.41
C THR A 65 -8.31 -10.01 -12.06
N PRO A 66 -9.27 -10.93 -11.85
CA PRO A 66 -9.84 -11.16 -10.53
C PRO A 66 -8.81 -11.87 -9.63
N TYR A 67 -8.68 -11.41 -8.39
CA TYR A 67 -7.76 -11.97 -7.40
C TYR A 67 -8.38 -11.95 -5.99
N PRO A 68 -8.20 -13.01 -5.18
CA PRO A 68 -8.73 -13.05 -3.83
C PRO A 68 -8.09 -11.99 -2.93
N VAL A 69 -8.93 -11.31 -2.15
CA VAL A 69 -8.52 -10.34 -1.14
C VAL A 69 -9.30 -10.55 0.15
N SER A 70 -8.66 -10.17 1.27
CA SER A 70 -9.26 -10.28 2.59
C SER A 70 -9.65 -8.90 3.11
N ILE A 71 -10.92 -8.69 3.44
CA ILE A 71 -11.38 -7.50 4.15
C ILE A 71 -11.23 -7.73 5.65
N ARG A 72 -10.52 -6.82 6.29
CA ARG A 72 -10.25 -6.81 7.74
C ARG A 72 -10.82 -5.53 8.34
N ARG A 73 -10.75 -5.41 9.67
CA ARG A 73 -11.26 -4.26 10.42
C ARG A 73 -10.73 -2.91 9.93
N ASP A 74 -9.52 -2.86 9.38
CA ASP A 74 -8.86 -1.61 9.02
C ASP A 74 -8.68 -1.41 7.51
N GLY A 75 -9.01 -2.39 6.67
CA GLY A 75 -8.88 -2.22 5.23
C GLY A 75 -9.00 -3.52 4.46
N VAL A 76 -8.82 -3.41 3.15
CA VAL A 76 -8.77 -4.55 2.23
C VAL A 76 -7.33 -4.94 2.01
N TYR A 77 -7.05 -6.24 2.03
CA TYR A 77 -5.70 -6.78 1.96
C TYR A 77 -5.56 -7.67 0.72
N LEU A 78 -4.75 -7.19 -0.22
CA LEU A 78 -4.19 -7.99 -1.29
C LEU A 78 -2.75 -8.33 -0.88
N TYR A 79 -2.48 -9.61 -0.66
CA TYR A 79 -1.32 -10.04 0.12
C TYR A 79 -1.23 -9.27 1.45
N SER A 80 -0.04 -9.03 1.99
CA SER A 80 0.14 -8.22 3.20
C SER A 80 0.08 -6.70 2.95
N ARG A 81 -0.44 -6.22 1.81
CA ARG A 81 -0.58 -4.79 1.49
C ARG A 81 -2.01 -4.35 1.72
N ARG A 82 -2.17 -3.24 2.44
CA ARG A 82 -3.46 -2.65 2.79
C ARG A 82 -3.89 -1.66 1.72
N TYR A 83 -5.18 -1.71 1.39
CA TYR A 83 -5.89 -0.83 0.48
C TYR A 83 -7.09 -0.24 1.20
N ASN A 84 -7.41 1.01 0.87
CA ASN A 84 -8.58 1.68 1.42
C ASN A 84 -9.11 2.76 0.46
N SER A 85 -10.36 3.12 0.66
CA SER A 85 -10.98 4.31 0.07
C SER A 85 -12.09 4.83 0.97
N GLN A 86 -12.43 6.11 0.78
CA GLN A 86 -13.54 6.71 1.50
C GLN A 86 -14.86 6.03 1.12
N SER A 87 -15.06 5.73 -0.17
CA SER A 87 -16.29 5.10 -0.66
C SER A 87 -16.57 3.75 0.00
N VAL A 88 -15.54 2.93 0.24
CA VAL A 88 -15.69 1.67 0.98
C VAL A 88 -15.91 1.92 2.46
N SER A 89 -15.21 2.89 3.06
CA SER A 89 -15.38 3.23 4.47
C SER A 89 -16.81 3.68 4.78
N ASP A 90 -17.42 4.44 3.87
CA ASP A 90 -18.79 4.97 4.01
C ASP A 90 -19.86 3.88 3.97
N THR A 91 -19.57 2.70 3.39
CA THR A 91 -20.49 1.54 3.44
C THR A 91 -20.63 0.92 4.83
N GLY A 92 -19.79 1.30 5.79
CA GLY A 92 -19.74 0.69 7.13
C GLY A 92 -19.28 -0.78 7.13
N VAL A 93 -18.69 -1.27 6.03
CA VAL A 93 -18.25 -2.67 5.91
C VAL A 93 -17.23 -3.05 7.00
N PHE A 94 -16.35 -2.13 7.37
CA PHE A 94 -15.31 -2.36 8.37
C PHE A 94 -15.89 -2.55 9.79
N ASP A 95 -16.96 -1.84 10.13
CA ASP A 95 -17.63 -1.98 11.43
C ASP A 95 -18.40 -3.31 11.53
N ARG A 96 -18.98 -3.77 10.41
CA ARG A 96 -19.61 -5.10 10.30
C ARG A 96 -18.57 -6.20 10.51
N ILE A 97 -17.39 -6.06 9.93
CA ILE A 97 -16.30 -7.04 9.99
C ILE A 97 -15.64 -7.08 11.37
N ALA A 98 -15.52 -5.96 12.07
CA ALA A 98 -14.97 -5.91 13.43
C ALA A 98 -15.68 -6.87 14.40
N ARG A 99 -16.91 -7.28 14.10
CA ARG A 99 -17.70 -8.26 14.86
C ARG A 99 -17.55 -9.69 14.36
N ASN A 100 -17.31 -9.89 13.06
CA ASN A 100 -17.42 -11.18 12.37
C ASN A 100 -16.08 -11.75 11.84
N GLY A 101 -14.95 -11.06 12.00
CA GLY A 101 -13.62 -11.59 11.69
C GLY A 101 -13.05 -11.09 10.37
N VAL A 102 -12.88 -11.97 9.38
CA VAL A 102 -12.28 -11.68 8.06
C VAL A 102 -13.24 -12.13 6.98
N ILE A 103 -13.43 -11.32 5.94
CA ILE A 103 -14.27 -11.66 4.78
C ILE A 103 -13.36 -11.78 3.55
N GLU A 104 -13.43 -12.92 2.87
CA GLU A 104 -12.74 -13.13 1.59
C GLU A 104 -13.66 -12.72 0.45
N ILE A 105 -13.18 -11.84 -0.43
CA ILE A 105 -13.87 -11.40 -1.64
C ILE A 105 -12.92 -11.40 -2.84
N GLN A 106 -13.44 -11.12 -4.04
CA GLN A 106 -12.62 -10.90 -5.23
C GLN A 106 -12.38 -9.41 -5.44
N ALA A 107 -11.14 -9.07 -5.77
CA ALA A 107 -10.77 -7.76 -6.30
C ALA A 107 -10.33 -7.90 -7.76
N TYR A 108 -10.56 -6.87 -8.55
CA TYR A 108 -10.02 -6.71 -9.88
C TYR A 108 -8.70 -5.93 -9.79
N VAL A 109 -7.65 -6.46 -10.42
CA VAL A 109 -6.29 -5.89 -10.34
C VAL A 109 -5.65 -5.76 -11.71
N LEU A 110 -4.90 -4.66 -11.87
CA LEU A 110 -3.98 -4.48 -12.97
C LEU A 110 -2.63 -5.12 -12.59
N THR A 111 -2.32 -6.29 -13.17
CA THR A 111 -1.17 -7.12 -12.77
C THR A 111 0.19 -6.42 -12.96
N MET A 112 0.30 -5.51 -13.92
CA MET A 112 1.53 -4.75 -14.19
C MET A 112 1.78 -3.62 -13.19
N CYS A 113 0.75 -3.16 -12.47
CA CYS A 113 0.89 -2.13 -11.44
C CYS A 113 -0.26 -2.20 -10.43
N VAL A 114 0.01 -2.72 -9.24
CA VAL A 114 -0.99 -2.91 -8.18
C VAL A 114 -1.10 -1.71 -7.23
N ARG A 115 -1.15 -0.50 -7.80
CA ARG A 115 -1.37 0.76 -7.05
C ARG A 115 -2.82 0.87 -6.55
N HIS A 116 -3.75 0.50 -7.42
CA HIS A 116 -5.18 0.49 -7.15
C HIS A 116 -5.73 -0.91 -7.33
N ILE A 117 -6.78 -1.22 -6.56
CA ILE A 117 -7.60 -2.41 -6.73
C ILE A 117 -9.05 -1.99 -6.78
N TRP A 118 -9.90 -2.78 -7.43
CA TRP A 118 -11.33 -2.55 -7.45
C TRP A 118 -12.05 -3.73 -6.82
N ILE A 119 -13.01 -3.46 -5.95
CA ILE A 119 -13.83 -4.51 -5.33
C ILE A 119 -15.31 -4.25 -5.60
N GLU A 120 -16.10 -5.30 -5.59
CA GLU A 120 -17.56 -5.17 -5.59
C GLU A 120 -18.11 -5.32 -4.18
N LEU A 121 -18.89 -4.33 -3.75
CA LEU A 121 -19.66 -4.36 -2.51
C LEU A 121 -21.07 -3.88 -2.80
N ASP A 122 -22.07 -4.64 -2.34
CA ASP A 122 -23.49 -4.28 -2.47
C ASP A 122 -23.92 -3.93 -3.93
N GLY A 123 -23.24 -4.51 -4.94
CA GLY A 123 -23.50 -4.30 -6.36
C GLY A 123 -22.75 -3.12 -7.00
N GLU A 124 -22.00 -2.36 -6.22
CA GLU A 124 -21.21 -1.21 -6.68
C GLU A 124 -19.72 -1.53 -6.73
N LEU A 125 -19.05 -0.97 -7.74
CA LEU A 125 -17.61 -1.13 -7.92
C LEU A 125 -16.89 0.01 -7.21
N HIS A 126 -16.03 -0.32 -6.25
CA HIS A 126 -15.25 0.66 -5.50
C HIS A 126 -13.78 0.57 -5.89
N GLU A 127 -13.18 1.71 -6.23
CA GLU A 127 -11.73 1.83 -6.36
C GLU A 127 -11.08 2.06 -4.99
N LEU A 128 -10.00 1.33 -4.72
CA LEU A 128 -9.21 1.46 -3.50
C LEU A 128 -7.76 1.74 -3.87
N SER A 129 -7.16 2.67 -3.15
CA SER A 129 -5.73 2.99 -3.26
C SER A 129 -4.97 2.28 -2.17
N MET A 130 -3.73 1.87 -2.47
CA MET A 130 -2.85 1.33 -1.44
C MET A 130 -2.59 2.38 -0.34
N VAL A 131 -2.49 1.91 0.90
CA VAL A 131 -2.13 2.75 2.04
C VAL A 131 -0.61 2.73 2.20
N LEU A 132 0.02 3.89 2.00
CA LEU A 132 1.47 4.04 2.15
C LEU A 132 1.86 4.06 3.64
N SER A 133 2.90 3.31 4.00
CA SER A 133 3.55 3.43 5.31
C SER A 133 4.40 4.69 5.37
N ALA A 134 4.51 5.29 6.56
CA ALA A 134 5.36 6.46 6.78
C ALA A 134 6.81 6.13 6.40
N GLY A 135 7.37 6.86 5.43
CA GLY A 135 8.73 6.69 4.93
C GLY A 135 8.86 6.02 3.55
N VAL A 136 7.75 5.57 2.95
CA VAL A 136 7.76 5.03 1.58
C VAL A 136 7.54 6.18 0.59
N GLU A 137 8.47 6.36 -0.36
CA GLU A 137 8.29 7.30 -1.45
C GLU A 137 7.13 6.84 -2.36
N PRO A 138 6.21 7.73 -2.77
CA PRO A 138 5.06 7.36 -3.59
C PRO A 138 5.45 6.61 -4.87
N ASP A 139 6.55 7.00 -5.53
CA ASP A 139 6.98 6.39 -6.79
C ASP A 139 7.61 5.00 -6.61
N SER A 140 8.06 4.67 -5.39
CA SER A 140 8.67 3.36 -5.08
C SER A 140 7.66 2.23 -4.88
N SER A 141 6.36 2.57 -4.93
CA SER A 141 5.27 1.65 -4.59
C SER A 141 4.52 1.09 -5.80
N ASP A 142 4.89 1.55 -7.00
CA ASP A 142 4.47 1.01 -8.29
C ASP A 142 5.23 -0.27 -8.59
N ILE A 143 4.63 -1.39 -8.20
CA ILE A 143 5.19 -2.71 -8.42
C ILE A 143 4.16 -3.61 -9.09
N THR A 144 4.65 -4.69 -9.68
CA THR A 144 3.80 -5.72 -10.27
C THR A 144 3.11 -6.56 -9.19
N LEU A 145 2.09 -7.31 -9.57
CA LEU A 145 1.44 -8.29 -8.68
C LEU A 145 2.44 -9.36 -8.22
N ASP A 146 3.34 -9.79 -9.12
CA ASP A 146 4.36 -10.80 -8.83
C ASP A 146 5.40 -10.30 -7.82
N ASP A 147 5.86 -9.05 -7.97
CA ASP A 147 6.74 -8.41 -6.99
C ASP A 147 6.06 -8.31 -5.62
N LEU A 148 4.76 -7.97 -5.60
CA LEU A 148 3.99 -7.91 -4.37
C LEU A 148 3.89 -9.27 -3.68
N ALA A 149 3.71 -10.34 -4.47
CA ALA A 149 3.69 -11.72 -3.98
C ALA A 149 5.05 -12.12 -3.37
N LEU A 150 6.15 -11.79 -4.05
CA LEU A 150 7.51 -12.06 -3.58
C LEU A 150 7.82 -11.32 -2.27
N ILE A 151 7.47 -10.04 -2.19
CA ILE A 151 7.62 -9.23 -0.96
C ILE A 151 6.81 -9.84 0.18
N ASN A 152 5.61 -10.35 -0.11
CA ASN A 152 4.76 -11.00 0.89
C ASN A 152 5.40 -12.29 1.41
N GLU A 153 5.96 -13.12 0.54
CA GLU A 153 6.67 -14.34 0.95
C GLU A 153 7.87 -14.01 1.84
N ALA A 154 8.72 -13.07 1.43
CA ALA A 154 9.86 -12.62 2.23
C ALA A 154 9.42 -12.10 3.61
N ARG A 155 8.29 -11.37 3.68
CA ARG A 155 7.72 -10.90 4.94
C ARG A 155 7.25 -12.04 5.84
N LEU A 156 6.60 -13.05 5.29
CA LEU A 156 6.14 -14.22 6.05
C LEU A 156 7.32 -15.02 6.61
N GLN A 157 8.38 -15.20 5.81
CA GLN A 157 9.62 -15.85 6.25
C GLN A 157 10.29 -15.07 7.40
N ALA A 158 10.44 -13.75 7.24
CA ALA A 158 11.04 -12.89 8.26
C ALA A 158 10.23 -12.88 9.58
N GLN A 159 8.90 -12.85 9.48
CA GLN A 159 8.02 -12.97 10.65
C GLN A 159 8.17 -14.32 11.34
N SER A 160 8.37 -15.39 10.57
CA SER A 160 8.62 -16.72 11.13
C SER A 160 9.93 -16.75 11.94
N LEU A 161 11.01 -16.20 11.40
CA LEU A 161 12.30 -16.08 12.10
C LEU A 161 12.19 -15.24 13.37
N LEU A 162 11.47 -14.10 13.31
CA LEU A 162 11.26 -13.24 14.47
C LEU A 162 10.51 -13.97 15.59
N ARG A 163 9.56 -14.86 15.28
CA ARG A 163 8.86 -15.67 16.30
C ARG A 163 9.83 -16.54 17.09
N VAL A 164 10.82 -17.15 16.41
CA VAL A 164 11.86 -17.95 17.06
C VAL A 164 12.78 -17.05 17.90
N GLN A 165 13.23 -15.93 17.35
CA GLN A 165 14.10 -14.99 18.07
C GLN A 165 13.45 -14.38 19.32
N LYS A 166 12.15 -14.08 19.27
CA LYS A 166 11.38 -13.57 20.42
C LYS A 166 11.41 -14.51 21.62
N MET A 167 11.62 -15.81 21.41
CA MET A 167 11.77 -16.79 22.49
C MET A 167 13.23 -16.90 22.95
N ALA A 168 14.18 -16.95 22.02
CA ALA A 168 15.59 -17.20 22.33
C ALA A 168 16.31 -15.99 22.97
N VAL A 169 16.04 -14.77 22.50
CA VAL A 169 16.78 -13.57 22.93
C VAL A 169 16.57 -13.25 24.42
N PRO A 170 15.34 -13.26 24.96
CA PRO A 170 15.16 -13.05 26.40
C PRO A 170 15.94 -14.05 27.24
N GLU A 171 15.95 -15.32 26.84
CA GLU A 171 16.68 -16.39 27.54
C GLU A 171 18.20 -16.15 27.50
N GLU A 172 18.75 -15.83 26.33
CA GLU A 172 20.17 -15.49 26.17
C GLU A 172 20.56 -14.29 27.05
N LEU A 173 19.72 -13.24 27.06
CA LEU A 173 19.95 -12.05 27.88
C LEU A 173 19.86 -12.34 29.38
N ASP A 174 18.95 -13.22 29.80
CA ASP A 174 18.80 -13.61 31.21
C ASP A 174 20.00 -14.47 31.67
N GLN A 175 20.49 -15.38 30.81
CA GLN A 175 21.70 -16.16 31.07
C GLN A 175 22.94 -15.27 31.20
N ARG A 176 23.11 -14.30 30.28
CA ARG A 176 24.22 -13.33 30.35
C ARG A 176 24.15 -12.47 31.62
N PHE A 177 22.95 -11.96 31.94
CA PHE A 177 22.76 -11.18 33.16
C PHE A 177 23.16 -11.96 34.42
N GLN A 178 22.81 -13.24 34.48
CA GLN A 178 23.18 -14.11 35.59
C GLN A 178 24.70 -14.38 35.66
N GLN A 179 25.37 -14.52 34.52
CA GLN A 179 26.84 -14.67 34.47
C GLN A 179 27.55 -13.40 34.96
N ASP A 180 27.09 -12.23 34.53
CA ASP A 180 27.74 -10.95 34.84
C ASP A 180 27.50 -10.49 36.29
N THR A 181 26.29 -10.69 36.81
CA THR A 181 25.89 -10.16 38.13
C THR A 181 25.85 -11.21 39.23
N GLY A 182 25.93 -12.50 38.88
CA GLY A 182 25.74 -13.62 39.80
C GLY A 182 24.30 -13.78 40.32
N GLN A 183 23.35 -12.98 39.83
CA GLN A 183 21.96 -12.98 40.28
C GLN A 183 21.00 -13.19 39.11
N LEU A 184 19.87 -13.84 39.37
CA LEU A 184 18.79 -13.95 38.39
C LEU A 184 18.16 -12.57 38.16
N ARG A 185 17.85 -12.24 36.90
CA ARG A 185 17.29 -10.94 36.51
C ARG A 185 15.95 -10.60 37.18
N HIS A 186 15.21 -11.62 37.61
CA HIS A 186 13.95 -11.50 38.33
C HIS A 186 14.04 -11.87 39.82
N SER A 187 15.24 -11.82 40.43
CA SER A 187 15.44 -12.13 41.87
C SER A 187 14.80 -11.11 42.84
N GLY A 188 14.29 -9.99 42.32
CA GLY A 188 13.63 -8.96 43.11
C GLY A 188 12.35 -9.47 43.77
N THR A 189 12.37 -9.58 45.10
CA THR A 189 11.16 -9.89 45.87
C THR A 189 10.31 -8.64 46.06
N ARG A 190 9.03 -8.72 45.67
CA ARG A 190 8.08 -7.62 45.88
C ARG A 190 7.69 -7.59 47.36
N LYS A 191 8.27 -6.66 48.13
CA LYS A 191 7.87 -6.46 49.53
C LYS A 191 6.54 -5.70 49.59
N LEU A 192 5.51 -6.32 50.16
CA LEU A 192 4.26 -5.64 50.49
C LEU A 192 4.50 -4.67 51.66
N GLY A 193 4.26 -3.39 51.42
CA GLY A 193 4.36 -2.35 52.44
C GLY A 193 4.64 -0.98 51.82
N ARG A 194 4.14 0.09 52.46
CA ARG A 194 4.54 1.45 52.11
C ARG A 194 6.01 1.62 52.52
N PRO A 195 6.92 2.07 51.63
CA PRO A 195 8.30 2.32 52.01
C PRO A 195 8.33 3.26 53.23
N LYS A 196 9.12 2.91 54.25
CA LYS A 196 9.30 3.80 55.41
C LYS A 196 9.86 5.12 54.89
N LYS A 197 9.11 6.21 55.11
CA LYS A 197 9.58 7.56 54.81
C LYS A 197 10.63 7.96 55.83
N ASP A 198 11.85 7.47 55.65
CA ASP A 198 13.00 7.97 56.38
C ASP A 198 13.37 9.37 55.86
N ALA A 199 14.12 10.12 56.67
CA ALA A 199 14.52 11.49 56.34
C ALA A 199 15.29 11.57 55.01
N ALA A 200 16.01 10.50 54.63
CA ALA A 200 16.65 10.38 53.31
C ALA A 200 15.63 10.28 52.17
N SER A 201 14.59 9.46 52.31
CA SER A 201 13.54 9.31 51.30
C SER A 201 12.72 10.60 51.12
N LYS A 202 12.57 11.43 52.16
CA LYS A 202 11.96 12.77 52.03
C LYS A 202 12.86 13.74 51.26
N ARG A 203 14.17 13.70 51.47
CA ARG A 203 15.15 14.50 50.72
C ARG A 203 15.17 14.12 49.25
N ASP A 204 15.14 12.82 48.94
CA ASP A 204 15.07 12.35 47.55
C ASP A 204 13.74 12.76 46.87
N GLU A 205 12.61 12.74 47.59
CA GLU A 205 11.32 13.23 47.09
C GLU A 205 11.32 14.75 46.85
N GLU A 206 12.03 15.52 47.68
CA GLU A 206 12.20 16.98 47.55
C GLU A 206 13.14 17.34 46.40
N ASP A 207 14.27 16.65 46.27
CA ASP A 207 15.22 16.82 45.17
C ASP A 207 14.59 16.44 43.83
N PHE A 208 13.84 15.33 43.78
CA PHE A 208 13.11 14.93 42.58
C PHE A 208 12.07 15.98 42.16
N LYS A 209 11.37 16.59 43.12
CA LYS A 209 10.41 17.68 42.85
C LYS A 209 11.09 18.99 42.42
N ALA A 210 12.28 19.27 42.95
CA ALA A 210 13.09 20.42 42.54
C ALA A 210 13.59 20.28 41.10
N VAL A 211 14.03 19.07 40.72
CA VAL A 211 14.49 18.74 39.36
C VAL A 211 13.34 18.71 38.35
N MET A 212 12.16 18.22 38.74
CA MET A 212 10.97 18.15 37.88
C MET A 212 10.20 19.48 37.76
N GLY A 213 10.70 20.57 38.37
CA GLY A 213 10.19 21.92 38.14
C GLY A 213 8.78 22.15 38.70
N GLY A 214 8.65 22.18 40.03
CA GLY A 214 7.44 22.67 40.68
C GLY A 214 7.26 24.18 40.48
N LYS A 215 6.49 24.58 39.46
CA LYS A 215 5.83 25.89 39.44
C LYS A 215 4.90 25.97 40.66
N LYS A 216 5.10 26.97 41.52
CA LYS A 216 4.04 27.47 42.41
C LYS A 216 2.96 28.15 41.59
#